data_AF-A0A813J3V8-F1
#
_entry.id   AF-A0A813J3V8-F1
#
_cell.length_a   1.000
_cell.length_b   1.000
_cell.length_c   1.000
_cell.angle_alpha   90.00
_cell.angle_beta   90.00
_cell.angle_gamma   90.00
#
_symmetry.space_group_name_H-M   'P 1'
#
loop_
_entity.id
_entity.type
_entity.pdbx_description
1 polymer ?
#
loop_
_entity_poly.entity_id
_entity_poly.type
_entity_poly.pdbx_seq_one_letter_code
_entity_poly.pdbx_strand_id
1 'polypeptide(L)'
;MADSAAVPQVNPLWKVVLDTVGTSPQKDVTGPMEVAGFTFPVIPEGVPTTIIPVAFPLWSNYTAGKAGPSPQNLLGEDAQVLAVFALAILVWALPLVLINRKLCCVCFQRWLSRRIAGYFIFGLIFNLTIIGLVLAHDPDISANDLFFMLVALLEFLSDKFLDVLTQVTIVGGIFLAWVFRRKVMALLGFDHQIIRADLKDVLTCFTMGRFQPIEVALWKAEGLPTGFSTRTIFARVVLGFNEAQHSRPHQGSTTAVVFKEHMHLNYDPEDNTQTLSIVIKQQEVVGEAVSQLAPATGAIAGALGGLLTPLGPAVGAGLGIVTGIGAANSLGIEVARLDLSSSQINRFRGASLTQGRANLRATATSAQSWSREVFMQVDLVPQGSLWFRITDLDPDQEV
;
A
#
# COMPACT_ATOMS: atom_id res chain seq x y z
N MET A 1 9.90 39.35 7.30
CA MET A 1 8.48 39.11 6.98
C MET A 1 7.73 39.24 8.28
N ALA A 2 7.04 40.36 8.47
CA ALA A 2 6.30 40.66 9.68
C ALA A 2 4.88 40.11 9.49
N ASP A 3 4.51 39.13 10.32
CA ASP A 3 3.16 38.58 10.35
C ASP A 3 2.20 39.67 10.84
N SER A 4 1.27 40.06 9.95
CA SER A 4 0.15 40.92 10.29
C SER A 4 -0.76 40.16 11.26
N ALA A 5 -0.74 40.54 12.54
CA ALA A 5 -1.70 40.04 13.52
C ALA A 5 -3.12 40.36 13.02
N ALA A 6 -3.89 39.32 12.71
CA ALA A 6 -5.28 39.44 12.29
C ALA A 6 -6.08 40.12 13.39
N VAL A 7 -6.67 41.27 13.08
CA VAL A 7 -7.60 41.97 13.96
C VAL A 7 -8.80 41.04 14.18
N PRO A 8 -9.17 40.71 15.44
CA PRO A 8 -10.33 39.85 15.69
C PRO A 8 -11.57 40.51 15.09
N GLN A 9 -12.25 39.79 14.20
CA GLN A 9 -13.51 40.23 13.62
C GLN A 9 -14.55 40.30 14.74
N VAL A 10 -14.82 41.51 15.24
CA VAL A 10 -15.98 41.76 16.10
C VAL A 10 -17.22 41.37 15.31
N ASN A 11 -18.02 40.48 15.87
CA ASN A 11 -19.24 39.99 15.25
C ASN A 11 -20.08 41.19 14.76
N PRO A 12 -20.44 41.27 13.46
CA PRO A 12 -21.07 42.46 12.87
C PRO A 12 -22.36 42.88 13.58
N LEU A 13 -23.06 41.92 14.19
CA LEU A 13 -24.26 42.12 14.99
C LEU A 13 -24.00 43.03 16.21
N TRP A 14 -22.82 42.91 16.83
CA TRP A 14 -22.47 43.65 18.04
C TRP A 14 -22.02 45.08 17.75
N LYS A 15 -21.42 45.30 16.58
CA LYS A 15 -21.08 46.65 16.10
C LYS A 15 -22.35 47.48 15.88
N VAL A 16 -23.38 46.87 15.27
CA VAL A 16 -24.69 47.52 15.07
C VAL A 16 -25.36 47.85 16.40
N VAL A 17 -25.34 46.93 17.38
CA VAL A 17 -25.92 47.20 18.72
C VAL A 17 -25.19 48.33 19.44
N LEU A 18 -23.86 48.36 19.42
CA LEU A 18 -23.07 49.43 20.05
C LEU A 18 -23.31 50.79 19.39
N ASP A 19 -23.40 50.84 18.06
CA ASP A 19 -23.67 52.06 17.32
C ASP A 19 -25.12 52.57 17.56
N THR A 20 -26.08 51.64 17.76
CA THR A 20 -27.51 51.97 17.98
C THR A 20 -27.83 52.32 19.44
N VAL A 21 -27.13 51.73 20.42
CA VAL A 21 -27.37 51.98 21.85
C VAL A 21 -26.60 53.21 22.36
N GLY A 22 -25.45 53.52 21.75
CA GLY A 22 -24.59 54.64 22.17
C GLY A 22 -24.96 56.00 21.58
N THR A 23 -25.71 56.04 20.48
CA THR A 23 -26.21 57.29 19.91
C THR A 23 -27.71 57.17 19.72
N SER A 24 -28.47 57.97 20.47
CA SER A 24 -29.83 58.32 20.10
C SER A 24 -29.76 59.56 19.20
N PRO A 25 -29.70 59.42 17.86
CA PRO A 25 -30.30 60.43 17.03
C PRO A 25 -31.79 60.07 16.94
N GLN A 26 -32.62 60.85 17.64
CA GLN A 26 -33.97 61.15 17.15
C GLN A 26 -33.83 61.77 15.75
N LYS A 27 -33.71 60.94 14.73
CA LYS A 27 -33.79 61.40 13.35
C LYS A 27 -34.33 60.28 12.48
N ASP A 28 -35.66 60.30 12.34
CA ASP A 28 -36.47 59.73 11.26
C ASP A 28 -35.72 58.75 10.34
N VAL A 29 -35.49 57.53 10.81
CA VAL A 29 -35.10 56.43 9.94
C VAL A 29 -36.38 55.84 9.37
N THR A 30 -36.89 56.43 8.29
CA THR A 30 -38.09 55.98 7.56
C THR A 30 -37.79 54.82 6.61
N GLY A 31 -37.03 53.81 7.09
CA GLY A 31 -36.66 52.64 6.30
C GLY A 31 -36.70 51.35 7.15
N PRO A 32 -36.95 50.19 6.53
CA PRO A 32 -36.90 48.91 7.23
C PRO A 32 -35.50 48.70 7.83
N MET A 33 -35.44 48.59 9.15
CA MET A 33 -34.20 48.26 9.86
C MET A 33 -33.94 46.77 9.67
N GLU A 34 -32.79 46.45 9.08
CA GLU A 34 -32.36 45.07 8.89
C GLU A 34 -31.21 44.76 9.85
N VAL A 35 -31.43 43.81 10.77
CA VAL A 35 -30.41 43.37 11.72
C VAL A 35 -30.13 41.90 11.48
N ALA A 36 -28.91 41.60 11.02
CA ALA A 36 -28.44 40.23 10.76
C ALA A 36 -29.35 39.38 9.84
N GLY A 37 -29.93 40.00 8.81
CA GLY A 37 -30.83 39.33 7.86
C GLY A 37 -32.27 39.16 8.35
N PHE A 38 -32.60 39.69 9.53
CA PHE A 38 -33.97 39.85 9.99
C PHE A 38 -34.44 41.29 9.71
N THR A 39 -35.40 41.43 8.80
CA THR A 39 -35.99 42.72 8.45
C THR A 39 -37.18 43.01 9.35
N PHE A 40 -37.10 44.05 10.19
CA PHE A 40 -38.21 44.40 11.06
C PHE A 40 -39.38 44.98 10.24
N PRO A 41 -40.63 44.53 10.48
CA PRO A 41 -41.78 45.06 9.76
C PRO A 41 -41.98 46.54 10.08
N VAL A 42 -42.16 47.35 9.04
CA VAL A 42 -42.45 48.80 9.19
C VAL A 42 -43.86 48.96 9.75
N ILE A 43 -43.97 49.66 10.87
CA ILE A 43 -45.27 49.94 11.49
C ILE A 43 -45.92 51.10 10.71
N PRO A 44 -47.17 50.96 10.20
CA PRO A 44 -47.84 52.02 9.45
C PRO A 44 -48.14 53.24 10.33
N GLU A 45 -48.08 54.44 9.75
CA GLU A 45 -48.42 55.69 10.44
C GLU A 45 -49.87 55.67 10.96
N GLY A 46 -50.07 56.09 12.21
CA GLY A 46 -51.39 56.20 12.83
C GLY A 46 -51.91 54.91 13.49
N VAL A 47 -51.19 53.80 13.43
CA VAL A 47 -51.54 52.58 14.19
C VAL A 47 -51.06 52.76 15.65
N PRO A 48 -51.94 52.62 16.66
CA PRO A 48 -51.54 52.71 18.06
C PRO A 48 -50.54 51.59 18.37
N THR A 49 -49.30 51.96 18.69
CA THR A 49 -48.26 51.00 19.07
C THR A 49 -48.24 50.83 20.57
N THR A 50 -48.33 49.58 21.00
CA THR A 50 -48.01 49.21 22.37
C THR A 50 -46.54 48.85 22.42
N ILE A 51 -45.74 49.64 23.14
CA ILE A 51 -44.35 49.29 23.41
C ILE A 51 -44.38 48.03 24.27
N ILE A 52 -44.03 46.88 23.69
CA ILE A 52 -43.76 45.66 24.44
C ILE A 52 -42.28 45.72 24.80
N PRO A 53 -41.92 45.99 26.07
CA PRO A 53 -40.53 45.86 26.49
C PRO A 53 -40.16 44.37 26.41
N VAL A 54 -39.55 43.97 25.30
CA VAL A 54 -38.90 42.68 25.20
C VAL A 54 -37.58 42.83 25.95
N ALA A 55 -37.52 42.31 27.17
CA ALA A 55 -36.26 42.16 27.87
C ALA A 55 -35.42 41.17 27.06
N PHE A 56 -34.57 41.68 26.17
CA PHE A 56 -33.48 40.87 25.64
C PHE A 56 -32.63 40.48 26.85
N PRO A 57 -32.37 39.18 27.07
CA PRO A 57 -31.34 38.80 28.02
C PRO A 57 -30.02 39.28 27.44
N LEU A 58 -29.67 40.53 27.74
CA LEU A 58 -28.30 40.99 27.66
C LEU A 58 -27.56 40.07 28.60
N TRP A 59 -26.67 39.25 28.04
CA TRP A 59 -25.80 38.39 28.83
C TRP A 59 -25.21 39.30 29.92
N SER A 60 -25.47 38.95 31.17
CA SER A 60 -25.41 39.83 32.35
C SER A 60 -24.06 40.50 32.60
N ASN A 61 -23.05 40.17 31.80
CA ASN A 61 -21.69 40.64 31.96
C ASN A 61 -21.48 42.03 31.33
N TYR A 62 -22.43 42.53 30.52
CA TYR A 62 -22.33 43.85 29.86
C TYR A 62 -23.06 45.00 30.55
N THR A 63 -23.99 44.74 31.48
CA THR A 63 -24.85 45.78 32.07
C THR A 63 -24.26 46.54 33.26
N ALA A 64 -23.01 46.24 33.65
CA ALA A 64 -22.35 46.88 34.79
C ALA A 64 -21.15 47.76 34.39
N GLY A 65 -21.17 48.44 33.24
CA GLY A 65 -20.14 49.45 32.88
C GLY A 65 -18.68 48.94 32.83
N LYS A 66 -18.46 47.63 33.01
CA LYS A 66 -17.19 46.98 32.75
C LYS A 66 -17.11 46.82 31.25
N ALA A 67 -16.18 47.55 30.63
CA ALA A 67 -15.76 47.27 29.27
C ALA A 67 -15.58 45.76 29.13
N GLY A 68 -16.13 45.15 28.08
CA GLY A 68 -15.99 43.71 27.85
C GLY A 68 -14.52 43.29 28.00
N PRO A 69 -14.26 42.04 28.43
CA PRO A 69 -12.90 41.60 28.70
C PRO A 69 -12.01 41.96 27.52
N SER A 70 -10.88 42.63 27.79
CA SER A 70 -9.95 42.98 26.74
C SER A 70 -9.55 41.68 26.02
N PRO A 71 -9.36 41.67 24.69
CA PRO A 71 -9.01 40.45 23.95
C PRO A 71 -7.72 39.77 24.45
N GLN A 72 -6.90 40.48 25.22
CA GLN A 72 -5.71 39.92 25.88
C GLN A 72 -6.06 39.08 27.12
N ASN A 73 -7.12 39.41 27.85
CA ASN A 73 -7.56 38.64 29.02
C ASN A 73 -8.20 37.31 28.59
N LEU A 74 -8.96 37.32 27.49
CA LEU A 74 -9.60 36.12 26.92
C LEU A 74 -8.58 35.02 26.56
N LEU A 75 -7.47 35.38 25.90
CA LEU A 75 -6.41 34.42 25.59
C LEU A 75 -5.71 33.85 26.84
N GLY A 76 -5.61 34.66 27.90
CA GLY A 76 -5.05 34.23 29.18
C GLY A 76 -5.96 33.25 29.90
N GLU A 77 -7.26 33.54 29.94
CA GLU A 77 -8.31 32.71 30.52
C GLU A 77 -8.41 31.36 29.78
N ASP A 78 -8.46 31.38 28.44
CA ASP A 78 -8.47 30.17 27.60
C ASP A 78 -7.22 29.31 27.83
N ALA A 79 -6.04 29.94 27.93
CA ALA A 79 -4.79 29.23 28.19
C ALA A 79 -4.77 28.58 29.58
N GLN A 80 -5.35 29.22 30.60
CA GLN A 80 -5.44 28.66 31.94
C GLN A 80 -6.37 27.44 31.97
N VAL A 81 -7.54 27.54 31.35
CA VAL A 81 -8.49 26.42 31.22
C VAL A 81 -7.83 25.25 30.48
N LEU A 82 -7.15 25.54 29.36
CA LEU A 82 -6.44 24.52 28.60
C LEU A 82 -5.30 23.87 29.40
N ALA A 83 -4.55 24.65 30.19
CA ALA A 83 -3.51 24.12 31.07
C ALA A 83 -4.08 23.19 32.15
N VAL A 84 -5.25 23.52 32.71
CA VAL A 84 -5.95 22.69 33.69
C VAL A 84 -6.42 21.38 33.05
N PHE A 85 -6.99 21.42 31.85
CA PHE A 85 -7.36 20.21 31.13
C PHE A 85 -6.14 19.37 30.76
N ALA A 86 -5.05 20.00 30.31
CA ALA A 86 -3.80 19.30 30.00
C ALA A 86 -3.23 18.62 31.25
N LEU A 87 -3.26 19.28 32.41
CA LEU A 87 -2.85 18.70 33.70
C LEU A 87 -3.77 17.54 34.10
N ALA A 88 -5.09 17.69 33.94
CA ALA A 88 -6.07 16.66 34.24
C ALA A 88 -5.86 15.40 33.38
N ILE A 89 -5.56 15.59 32.09
CA ILE A 89 -5.20 14.51 31.15
C ILE A 89 -3.85 13.90 31.53
N LEU A 90 -2.85 14.71 31.88
CA LEU A 90 -1.53 14.24 32.31
C LEU A 90 -1.65 13.34 33.54
N VAL A 91 -2.42 13.73 34.56
CA VAL A 91 -2.70 12.91 35.74
C VAL A 91 -3.36 11.60 35.31
N TRP A 92 -4.34 11.63 34.42
CA TRP A 92 -4.96 10.39 33.93
C TRP A 92 -4.03 9.49 33.11
N ALA A 93 -3.15 10.07 32.31
CA ALA A 93 -2.23 9.35 31.44
C ALA A 93 -0.96 8.88 32.16
N LEU A 94 -0.65 9.43 33.34
CA LEU A 94 0.57 9.13 34.10
C LEU A 94 0.79 7.62 34.33
N PRO A 95 -0.23 6.80 34.71
CA PRO A 95 -0.04 5.37 34.86
C PRO A 95 0.34 4.68 33.54
N LEU A 96 -0.21 5.12 32.41
CA LEU A 96 0.10 4.53 31.10
C LEU A 96 1.56 4.78 30.72
N VAL A 97 2.06 5.98 30.99
CA VAL A 97 3.48 6.35 30.77
C VAL A 97 4.40 5.56 31.72
N LEU A 98 4.04 5.46 33.00
CA LEU A 98 4.86 4.79 34.03
C LEU A 98 4.81 3.25 33.94
N ILE A 99 3.80 2.67 33.29
CA ILE A 99 3.72 1.22 33.03
C ILE A 99 4.66 0.79 31.89
N ASN A 100 5.17 1.74 31.09
CA ASN A 100 6.12 1.44 30.03
C ASN A 100 7.44 0.89 30.61
N ARG A 101 7.82 -0.34 30.21
CA ARG A 101 9.03 -1.04 30.69
C ARG A 101 10.33 -0.26 30.48
N LYS A 102 10.33 0.72 29.56
CA LYS A 102 11.50 1.54 29.27
C LYS A 102 11.75 2.66 30.30
N LEU A 103 10.74 3.08 31.05
CA LEU A 103 10.79 4.27 31.90
C LEU A 103 10.79 3.97 33.41
N CYS A 104 10.38 2.77 33.83
CA CYS A 104 10.23 2.43 35.26
C CYS A 104 10.72 1.02 35.60
N CYS A 105 11.13 0.83 36.86
CA CYS A 105 11.58 -0.47 37.36
C CYS A 105 10.40 -1.46 37.55
N VAL A 106 10.68 -2.76 37.41
CA VAL A 106 9.67 -3.84 37.49
C VAL A 106 8.93 -3.84 38.84
N CYS A 107 9.61 -3.50 39.93
CA CYS A 107 9.01 -3.43 41.27
C CYS A 107 7.94 -2.33 41.35
N PHE A 108 8.22 -1.15 40.79
CA PHE A 108 7.27 -0.02 40.76
C PHE A 108 6.09 -0.32 39.86
N GLN A 109 6.32 -0.93 38.69
CA GLN A 109 5.25 -1.36 37.79
C GLN A 109 4.29 -2.36 38.46
N ARG A 110 4.82 -3.33 39.22
CA ARG A 110 4.02 -4.33 39.95
C ARG A 110 3.25 -3.72 41.11
N TRP A 111 3.81 -2.70 41.76
CA TRP A 111 3.11 -1.96 42.81
C TRP A 111 1.98 -1.11 42.22
N LEU A 112 2.25 -0.35 41.14
CA LEU A 112 1.29 0.50 40.46
C LEU A 112 0.14 -0.30 39.84
N SER A 113 0.42 -1.45 39.21
CA SER A 113 -0.62 -2.31 38.62
C SER A 113 -1.61 -2.86 39.66
N ARG A 114 -1.14 -3.16 40.88
CA ARG A 114 -2.01 -3.60 41.99
C ARG A 114 -2.87 -2.47 42.56
N ARG A 115 -2.50 -1.20 42.34
CA ARG A 115 -3.16 -0.02 42.91
C ARG A 115 -3.82 0.86 41.84
N ILE A 116 -3.88 0.41 40.59
CA ILE A 116 -4.35 1.21 39.46
C ILE A 116 -5.80 1.69 39.63
N ALA A 117 -6.68 0.84 40.17
CA ALA A 117 -8.06 1.22 40.47
C ALA A 117 -8.13 2.36 41.51
N GLY A 118 -7.31 2.27 42.56
CA GLY A 118 -7.20 3.34 43.56
C GLY A 118 -6.66 4.63 42.95
N TYR A 119 -5.66 4.52 42.06
CA TYR A 119 -5.11 5.66 41.34
C TYR A 119 -6.19 6.39 40.52
N PHE A 120 -7.00 5.67 39.75
CA PHE A 120 -8.06 6.30 38.94
C PHE A 120 -9.13 6.98 39.81
N ILE A 121 -9.49 6.39 40.95
CA ILE A 121 -10.45 7.02 41.88
C ILE A 121 -9.84 8.30 42.48
N PHE A 122 -8.60 8.25 42.98
CA PHE A 122 -7.94 9.45 43.51
C PHE A 122 -7.67 10.50 42.43
N GLY A 123 -7.28 10.09 41.23
CA GLY A 123 -7.08 10.97 40.08
C GLY A 123 -8.37 11.65 39.63
N LEU A 124 -9.50 10.94 39.67
CA LEU A 124 -10.82 11.53 39.42
C LEU A 124 -11.17 12.58 40.47
N ILE A 125 -11.05 12.26 41.76
CA ILE A 125 -11.31 13.21 42.86
C ILE A 125 -10.40 14.44 42.72
N PHE A 126 -9.11 14.23 42.43
CA PHE A 126 -8.14 15.29 42.24
C PHE A 126 -8.52 16.20 41.07
N ASN A 127 -8.87 15.64 39.91
CA ASN A 127 -9.31 16.40 38.75
C ASN A 127 -10.60 17.18 39.01
N LEU A 128 -11.60 16.57 39.66
CA LEU A 128 -12.83 17.26 40.05
C LEU A 128 -12.53 18.42 40.99
N THR A 129 -11.59 18.24 41.93
CA THR A 129 -11.16 19.29 42.85
C THR A 129 -10.48 20.44 42.11
N ILE A 130 -9.57 20.17 41.18
CA ILE A 130 -8.89 21.21 40.41
C ILE A 130 -9.88 21.98 39.53
N ILE A 131 -10.75 21.28 38.79
CA ILE A 131 -11.76 21.92 37.94
C ILE A 131 -12.71 22.77 38.80
N GLY A 132 -13.13 22.26 39.96
CA GLY A 132 -13.96 23.00 40.89
C GLY A 132 -13.28 24.25 41.45
N LEU A 133 -11.97 24.19 41.73
CA LEU A 133 -11.19 25.35 42.18
C LEU A 133 -11.06 26.42 41.09
N VAL A 134 -10.88 26.02 39.83
CA VAL A 134 -10.81 26.94 38.68
C VAL A 134 -12.17 27.61 38.46
N LEU A 135 -13.26 26.86 38.47
CA LEU A 135 -14.62 27.40 38.41
C LEU A 135 -14.95 28.35 39.58
N ALA A 136 -14.37 28.11 40.76
CA ALA A 136 -14.55 28.99 41.91
C ALA A 136 -13.66 30.25 41.84
N HIS A 137 -12.53 30.19 41.14
CA HIS A 137 -11.61 31.32 40.99
C HIS A 137 -12.07 32.29 39.90
N ASP A 138 -12.59 31.76 38.79
CA ASP A 138 -12.97 32.52 37.61
C ASP A 138 -14.50 32.50 37.41
N PRO A 139 -15.24 33.49 37.94
CA PRO A 139 -16.71 33.51 37.90
C PRO A 139 -17.27 33.75 36.49
N ASP A 140 -16.44 34.20 35.55
CA ASP A 140 -16.83 34.47 34.18
C ASP A 140 -16.96 33.19 33.34
N ILE A 141 -16.41 32.06 33.82
CA ILE A 141 -16.47 30.77 33.14
C ILE A 141 -17.66 29.97 33.68
N SER A 142 -18.69 29.76 32.84
CA SER A 142 -19.80 28.90 33.22
C SER A 142 -19.45 27.42 33.05
N ALA A 143 -20.02 26.56 33.89
CA ALA A 143 -19.84 25.11 33.77
C ALA A 143 -20.36 24.57 32.41
N ASN A 144 -21.35 25.24 31.82
CA ASN A 144 -21.87 24.90 30.50
C ASN A 144 -20.83 25.18 29.41
N ASP A 145 -20.10 26.29 29.50
CA ASP A 145 -19.07 26.64 28.51
C ASP A 145 -17.92 25.64 28.53
N LEU A 146 -17.47 25.21 29.72
CA LEU A 146 -16.48 24.13 29.86
C LEU A 146 -16.97 22.81 29.25
N PHE A 147 -18.24 22.47 29.48
CA PHE A 147 -18.81 21.25 28.91
C PHE A 147 -18.85 21.31 27.38
N PHE A 148 -19.33 22.40 26.79
CA PHE A 148 -19.37 22.56 25.33
C PHE A 148 -17.98 22.65 24.71
N MET A 149 -17.00 23.26 25.40
CA MET A 149 -15.60 23.27 24.98
C MET A 149 -15.02 21.84 24.94
N LEU A 150 -15.32 21.02 25.96
CA LEU A 150 -14.91 19.61 25.97
C LEU A 150 -15.57 18.82 24.84
N VAL A 151 -16.86 19.03 24.58
CA VAL A 151 -17.57 18.40 23.46
C VAL A 151 -16.94 18.80 22.12
N ALA A 152 -16.64 20.08 21.92
CA ALA A 152 -15.98 20.58 20.70
C ALA A 152 -14.57 19.98 20.53
N LEU A 153 -13.81 19.82 21.62
CA LEU A 153 -12.51 19.15 21.60
C LEU A 153 -12.64 17.67 21.23
N LEU A 154 -13.64 16.97 21.77
CA LEU A 154 -13.90 15.57 21.45
C LEU A 154 -14.32 15.39 19.98
N GLU A 155 -15.17 16.28 19.47
CA GLU A 155 -15.55 16.32 18.06
C GLU A 155 -14.33 16.53 17.17
N PHE A 156 -13.49 17.53 17.48
CA PHE A 156 -12.25 17.77 16.75
C PHE A 156 -11.30 16.57 16.75
N LEU A 157 -11.11 15.92 17.92
CA LEU A 157 -10.27 14.72 18.02
C LEU A 157 -10.86 13.54 17.25
N SER A 158 -12.19 13.36 17.30
CA SER A 158 -12.90 12.32 16.57
C SER A 158 -12.74 12.49 15.06
N ASP A 159 -12.89 13.71 14.55
CA ASP A 159 -12.69 14.02 13.13
C ASP A 159 -11.25 13.73 12.69
N LYS A 160 -10.25 14.14 13.48
CA LYS A 160 -8.84 13.83 13.17
C LYS A 160 -8.52 12.35 13.26
N PHE A 161 -9.14 11.63 14.19
CA PHE A 161 -8.98 10.18 14.27
C PHE A 161 -9.60 9.47 13.07
N LEU A 162 -10.75 9.93 12.59
CA LEU A 162 -11.39 9.44 11.37
C LEU A 162 -10.48 9.63 10.15
N ASP A 163 -9.92 10.83 9.97
CA ASP A 163 -8.97 11.14 8.89
C ASP A 163 -7.78 10.16 8.89
N VAL A 164 -7.18 9.93 10.07
CA VAL A 164 -6.05 8.99 10.22
C VAL A 164 -6.47 7.55 9.92
N LEU A 165 -7.63 7.12 10.43
CA LEU A 165 -8.14 5.77 10.18
C LEU A 165 -8.39 5.56 8.69
N THR A 166 -8.99 6.53 7.99
CA THR A 166 -9.21 6.48 6.55
C THR A 166 -7.88 6.37 5.78
N GLN A 167 -6.85 7.14 6.16
CA GLN A 167 -5.52 7.03 5.54
C GLN A 167 -4.90 5.64 5.76
N VAL A 168 -4.97 5.10 6.97
CA VAL A 168 -4.49 3.75 7.29
C VAL A 168 -5.26 2.70 6.49
N THR A 169 -6.57 2.84 6.34
CA THR A 169 -7.40 1.94 5.51
C THR A 169 -7.00 2.01 4.05
N ILE A 170 -6.73 3.20 3.49
CA ILE A 170 -6.26 3.36 2.10
C ILE A 170 -4.90 2.66 1.91
N VAL A 171 -3.93 2.92 2.79
CA VAL A 171 -2.60 2.28 2.73
C VAL A 171 -2.72 0.76 2.89
N GLY A 172 -3.55 0.30 3.83
CA GLY A 172 -3.84 -1.11 4.03
C GLY A 172 -4.49 -1.76 2.81
N GLY A 173 -5.42 -1.08 2.16
CA GLY A 173 -6.06 -1.52 0.92
C GLY A 173 -5.07 -1.66 -0.24
N ILE A 174 -4.18 -0.69 -0.41
CA ILE A 174 -3.09 -0.73 -1.42
C ILE A 174 -2.14 -1.90 -1.12
N PHE A 175 -1.76 -2.09 0.14
CA PHE A 175 -0.90 -3.20 0.55
C PHE A 175 -1.56 -4.56 0.31
N LEU A 176 -2.86 -4.68 0.64
CA LEU A 176 -3.62 -5.90 0.41
C LEU A 176 -3.73 -6.21 -1.09
N ALA A 177 -4.03 -5.21 -1.92
CA ALA A 177 -4.03 -5.35 -3.37
C ALA A 177 -2.66 -5.79 -3.90
N TRP A 178 -1.57 -5.24 -3.36
CA TRP A 178 -0.21 -5.65 -3.70
C TRP A 178 0.10 -7.11 -3.33
N VAL A 179 -0.29 -7.56 -2.14
CA VAL A 179 -0.11 -8.95 -1.70
C VAL A 179 -0.90 -9.91 -2.59
N PHE A 180 -2.14 -9.56 -2.93
CA PHE A 180 -3.02 -10.40 -3.74
C PHE A 180 -2.79 -10.31 -5.24
N ARG A 181 -1.99 -9.37 -5.74
CA ARG A 181 -1.77 -9.17 -7.19
C ARG A 181 -1.37 -10.45 -7.92
N ARG A 182 -0.55 -11.32 -7.32
CA ARG A 182 -0.12 -12.59 -7.96
C ARG A 182 -1.30 -13.52 -8.18
N LYS A 183 -2.23 -13.59 -7.21
CA LYS A 183 -3.47 -14.38 -7.32
C LYS A 183 -4.44 -13.76 -8.31
N VAL A 184 -4.57 -12.43 -8.31
CA VAL A 184 -5.44 -11.72 -9.26
C VAL A 184 -4.93 -11.90 -10.70
N MET A 185 -3.64 -11.74 -10.94
CA MET A 185 -3.04 -11.96 -12.28
C MET A 185 -3.20 -13.41 -12.73
N ALA A 186 -3.02 -14.37 -11.81
CA ALA A 186 -3.28 -15.79 -12.09
C ALA A 186 -4.75 -16.03 -12.48
N LEU A 187 -5.68 -15.42 -11.74
CA LEU A 187 -7.12 -15.51 -12.01
C LEU A 187 -7.51 -14.84 -13.32
N LEU A 188 -6.82 -13.79 -13.74
CA LEU A 188 -7.02 -13.13 -15.04
C LEU A 188 -6.37 -13.89 -16.20
N GLY A 189 -5.68 -15.01 -15.94
CA GLY A 189 -5.05 -15.81 -16.97
C GLY A 189 -3.83 -15.13 -17.59
N PHE A 190 -3.34 -14.06 -16.98
CA PHE A 190 -2.04 -13.51 -17.34
C PHE A 190 -0.99 -14.52 -16.89
N ASP A 191 -0.26 -15.05 -17.87
CA ASP A 191 0.91 -15.86 -17.57
C ASP A 191 1.84 -15.04 -16.67
N HIS A 192 2.47 -15.70 -15.69
CA HIS A 192 3.19 -15.09 -14.57
C HIS A 192 4.40 -14.22 -14.98
N GLN A 193 4.57 -13.94 -16.27
CA GLN A 193 5.71 -13.31 -16.89
C GLN A 193 5.45 -11.85 -17.30
N ILE A 194 4.20 -11.42 -17.53
CA ILE A 194 3.94 -10.10 -18.14
C ILE A 194 4.18 -8.94 -17.16
N ILE A 195 3.90 -9.11 -15.86
CA ILE A 195 4.10 -8.06 -14.85
C ILE A 195 4.84 -8.66 -13.64
N ARG A 196 6.16 -8.73 -13.75
CA ARG A 196 7.06 -9.08 -12.64
C ARG A 196 7.69 -7.80 -12.09
N ALA A 197 7.02 -7.18 -11.12
CA ALA A 197 7.58 -6.05 -10.39
C ALA A 197 7.78 -6.47 -8.93
N ASP A 198 8.92 -7.05 -8.55
CA ASP A 198 9.14 -7.32 -7.12
C ASP A 198 9.37 -6.01 -6.37
N LEU A 199 9.04 -6.00 -5.07
CA LEU A 199 9.15 -4.77 -4.26
C LEU A 199 10.58 -4.26 -4.25
N LYS A 200 11.56 -5.18 -4.26
CA LYS A 200 12.99 -4.86 -4.40
C LYS A 200 13.22 -4.04 -5.67
N ASP A 201 12.63 -4.43 -6.80
CA ASP A 201 12.84 -3.76 -8.10
C ASP A 201 12.24 -2.36 -8.13
N VAL A 202 11.06 -2.20 -7.52
CA VAL A 202 10.42 -0.88 -7.35
C VAL A 202 11.28 0.01 -6.47
N LEU A 203 11.81 -0.52 -5.35
CA LEU A 203 12.66 0.23 -4.44
C LEU A 203 14.03 0.56 -5.03
N THR A 204 14.56 -0.29 -5.91
CA THR A 204 15.81 -0.04 -6.64
C THR A 204 15.59 0.70 -7.96
N CYS A 205 14.39 1.25 -8.21
CA CYS A 205 14.05 1.97 -9.43
C CYS A 205 14.43 1.23 -10.72
N PHE A 206 14.32 -0.11 -10.73
CA PHE A 206 14.69 -0.97 -11.85
C PHE A 206 16.11 -0.72 -12.41
N THR A 207 17.09 -0.47 -11.54
CA THR A 207 18.49 -0.34 -11.95
C THR A 207 18.98 -1.61 -12.67
N MET A 208 19.22 -1.50 -13.98
CA MET A 208 19.64 -2.63 -14.82
C MET A 208 21.07 -3.09 -14.57
N GLY A 209 21.90 -2.28 -13.90
CA GLY A 209 23.31 -2.60 -13.64
C GLY A 209 23.56 -3.76 -12.67
N ARG A 210 22.52 -4.31 -12.03
CA ARG A 210 22.64 -5.51 -11.18
C ARG A 210 22.70 -6.81 -11.97
N PHE A 211 22.21 -6.79 -13.21
CA PHE A 211 22.10 -7.99 -14.03
C PHE A 211 23.40 -8.23 -14.81
N GLN A 212 23.87 -9.48 -14.78
CA GLN A 212 25.00 -9.96 -15.56
C GLN A 212 24.46 -10.83 -16.71
N PRO A 213 24.81 -10.53 -17.97
CA PRO A 213 24.42 -11.39 -19.08
C PRO A 213 25.18 -12.71 -19.00
N ILE A 214 24.45 -13.82 -19.10
CA ILE A 214 25.01 -15.17 -19.17
C ILE A 214 24.51 -15.86 -20.44
N GLU A 215 25.40 -16.64 -21.06
CA GLU A 215 25.09 -17.53 -22.18
C GLU A 215 24.77 -18.92 -21.61
N VAL A 216 23.59 -19.45 -21.94
CA VAL A 216 23.23 -20.85 -21.71
C VAL A 216 23.26 -21.58 -23.04
N ALA A 217 24.24 -22.47 -23.21
CA ALA A 217 24.39 -23.27 -24.42
C ALA A 217 23.86 -24.69 -24.19
N LEU A 218 22.97 -25.16 -25.06
CA LEU A 218 22.36 -26.50 -25.04
C LEU A 218 22.95 -27.34 -26.16
N TRP A 219 23.61 -28.45 -25.83
CA TRP A 219 24.22 -29.33 -26.84
C TRP A 219 23.28 -30.44 -27.29
N LYS A 220 22.95 -31.35 -26.38
CA LYS A 220 22.09 -32.51 -26.67
C LYS A 220 21.44 -33.03 -25.40
N ALA A 221 20.29 -33.66 -25.56
CA ALA A 221 19.65 -34.46 -24.50
C ALA A 221 19.55 -35.91 -24.95
N GLU A 222 19.79 -36.84 -24.02
CA GLU A 222 19.81 -38.28 -24.27
C GLU A 222 18.97 -39.02 -23.23
N GLY A 223 18.37 -40.15 -23.60
CA GLY A 223 17.59 -40.99 -22.68
C GLY A 223 16.26 -40.36 -22.25
N LEU A 224 15.67 -39.50 -23.09
CA LEU A 224 14.34 -38.93 -22.83
C LEU A 224 13.27 -40.03 -22.83
N PRO A 225 12.21 -39.91 -22.00
CA PRO A 225 11.16 -40.92 -21.92
C PRO A 225 10.51 -41.14 -23.28
N THR A 226 10.50 -42.40 -23.72
CA THR A 226 9.92 -42.84 -24.99
C THR A 226 8.40 -42.86 -24.89
N GLY A 227 7.72 -42.01 -25.67
CA GLY A 227 6.25 -41.99 -25.73
C GLY A 227 5.67 -41.97 -27.13
N PHE A 228 6.26 -41.24 -28.09
CA PHE A 228 5.64 -41.04 -29.41
C PHE A 228 6.72 -40.73 -30.47
N SER A 229 6.95 -41.64 -31.42
CA SER A 229 8.07 -41.64 -32.37
C SER A 229 8.02 -40.59 -33.50
N THR A 230 7.09 -39.63 -33.47
CA THR A 230 6.84 -38.68 -34.57
C THR A 230 6.73 -37.23 -34.14
N ARG A 231 6.96 -36.88 -32.87
CA ARG A 231 6.66 -35.53 -32.37
C ARG A 231 7.86 -34.61 -32.42
N THR A 232 7.58 -33.32 -32.42
CA THR A 232 8.57 -32.25 -32.45
C THR A 232 8.96 -31.88 -31.02
N ILE A 233 10.26 -31.86 -30.73
CA ILE A 233 10.79 -31.54 -29.40
C ILE A 233 11.51 -30.19 -29.45
N PHE A 234 11.32 -29.37 -28.42
CA PHE A 234 12.07 -28.13 -28.22
C PHE A 234 12.40 -27.95 -26.74
N ALA A 235 13.42 -27.17 -26.44
CA ALA A 235 13.76 -26.76 -25.09
C ALA A 235 13.20 -25.36 -24.81
N ARG A 236 12.62 -25.16 -23.63
CA ARG A 236 12.23 -23.85 -23.08
C ARG A 236 13.17 -23.54 -21.94
N VAL A 237 13.88 -22.42 -22.01
CA VAL A 237 14.76 -21.94 -20.95
C VAL A 237 14.15 -20.71 -20.31
N VAL A 238 14.02 -20.74 -18.98
CA VAL A 238 13.45 -19.66 -18.19
C VAL A 238 14.39 -19.38 -17.03
N LEU A 239 14.79 -18.12 -16.85
CA LEU A 239 15.63 -17.70 -15.73
C LEU A 239 15.07 -16.45 -15.08
N GLY A 240 14.64 -16.54 -13.82
CA GLY A 240 14.34 -15.37 -12.99
C GLY A 240 13.47 -14.34 -13.71
N PHE A 241 14.02 -13.16 -14.02
CA PHE A 241 13.33 -12.03 -14.66
C PHE A 241 13.25 -12.08 -16.20
N ASN A 242 13.89 -13.06 -16.84
CA ASN A 242 13.91 -13.15 -18.29
C ASN A 242 12.58 -13.68 -18.85
N GLU A 243 12.24 -13.22 -20.05
CA GLU A 243 11.24 -13.88 -20.88
C GLU A 243 11.70 -15.30 -21.21
N ALA A 244 10.74 -16.23 -21.32
CA ALA A 244 11.06 -17.60 -21.69
C ALA A 244 11.64 -17.66 -23.11
N GLN A 245 12.86 -18.18 -23.24
CA GLN A 245 13.49 -18.43 -24.52
C GLN A 245 13.21 -19.85 -24.98
N HIS A 246 13.07 -20.04 -26.28
CA HIS A 246 12.68 -21.29 -26.91
C HIS A 246 13.73 -21.71 -27.93
N SER A 247 14.11 -22.98 -27.89
CA SER A 247 14.96 -23.57 -28.92
C SER A 247 14.16 -23.74 -30.21
N ARG A 248 14.85 -23.98 -31.33
CA ARG A 248 14.15 -24.41 -32.54
C ARG A 248 13.49 -25.78 -32.31
N PRO A 249 12.37 -26.06 -32.99
CA PRO A 249 11.71 -27.34 -32.93
C PRO A 249 12.48 -28.41 -33.75
N HIS A 250 12.77 -29.55 -33.13
CA HIS A 250 13.46 -30.69 -33.75
C HIS A 250 12.50 -31.84 -34.03
N GLN A 251 12.37 -32.24 -35.30
CA GLN A 251 11.48 -33.33 -35.73
C GLN A 251 12.20 -34.69 -35.70
N GLY A 252 11.43 -35.77 -35.53
CA GLY A 252 11.94 -37.14 -35.63
C GLY A 252 12.84 -37.58 -34.48
N SER A 253 12.86 -36.83 -33.38
CA SER A 253 13.59 -37.21 -32.17
C SER A 253 12.84 -38.28 -31.40
N THR A 254 13.48 -39.43 -31.15
CA THR A 254 12.91 -40.53 -30.35
C THR A 254 13.35 -40.45 -28.89
N THR A 255 14.61 -40.76 -28.61
CA THR A 255 15.20 -40.82 -27.26
C THR A 255 16.30 -39.80 -27.04
N ALA A 256 16.83 -39.21 -28.11
CA ALA A 256 17.91 -38.25 -28.07
C ALA A 256 17.68 -37.13 -29.10
N VAL A 257 17.98 -35.90 -28.69
CA VAL A 257 17.88 -34.69 -29.51
C VAL A 257 19.17 -33.89 -29.41
N VAL A 258 19.62 -33.34 -30.53
CA VAL A 258 20.79 -32.47 -30.61
C VAL A 258 20.31 -31.06 -30.91
N PHE A 259 20.48 -30.14 -29.95
CA PHE A 259 20.07 -28.74 -30.06
C PHE A 259 21.15 -27.92 -30.76
N LYS A 260 22.34 -27.83 -30.14
CA LYS A 260 23.45 -26.94 -30.55
C LYS A 260 23.03 -25.47 -30.64
N GLU A 261 22.36 -24.98 -29.61
CA GLU A 261 21.83 -23.60 -29.55
C GLU A 261 22.32 -22.88 -28.31
N HIS A 262 22.44 -21.54 -28.40
CA HIS A 262 22.78 -20.66 -27.29
C HIS A 262 21.64 -19.69 -27.02
N MET A 263 21.47 -19.34 -25.75
CA MET A 263 20.42 -18.48 -25.23
C MET A 263 21.05 -17.47 -24.28
N HIS A 264 20.76 -16.18 -24.46
CA HIS A 264 21.34 -15.11 -23.65
C HIS A 264 20.32 -14.66 -22.60
N LEU A 265 20.70 -14.71 -21.33
CA LEU A 265 19.81 -14.43 -20.20
C LEU A 265 20.48 -13.47 -19.22
N ASN A 266 19.69 -12.58 -18.63
CA ASN A 266 20.11 -11.65 -17.59
C ASN A 266 20.03 -12.32 -16.21
N TYR A 267 21.17 -12.61 -15.60
CA TYR A 267 21.27 -13.25 -14.29
C TYR A 267 21.59 -12.23 -13.19
N ASP A 268 20.87 -12.24 -12.07
CA ASP A 268 21.23 -11.44 -10.89
C ASP A 268 21.97 -12.34 -9.88
N PRO A 269 23.30 -12.16 -9.69
CA PRO A 269 24.07 -12.97 -8.76
C PRO A 269 23.70 -12.72 -7.28
N GLU A 270 23.03 -11.60 -6.96
CA GLU A 270 22.62 -11.26 -5.59
C GLU A 270 21.27 -11.89 -5.22
N ASP A 271 20.50 -12.38 -6.21
CA ASP A 271 19.19 -12.93 -5.99
C ASP A 271 19.20 -14.46 -5.89
N ASN A 272 19.32 -14.96 -4.67
CA ASN A 272 19.30 -16.39 -4.38
C ASN A 272 17.95 -17.06 -4.69
N THR A 273 16.87 -16.30 -4.94
CA THR A 273 15.55 -16.85 -5.24
C THR A 273 15.39 -17.25 -6.69
N GLN A 274 16.31 -16.84 -7.57
CA GLN A 274 16.26 -17.18 -8.99
C GLN A 274 16.58 -18.65 -9.21
N THR A 275 15.78 -19.25 -10.10
CA THR A 275 15.97 -20.60 -10.60
C THR A 275 16.04 -20.55 -12.13
N LEU A 276 17.04 -21.25 -12.69
CA LEU A 276 17.12 -21.54 -14.12
C LEU A 276 16.35 -22.83 -14.37
N SER A 277 15.29 -22.76 -15.14
CA SER A 277 14.49 -23.91 -15.55
C SER A 277 14.70 -24.18 -17.03
N ILE A 278 15.23 -25.36 -17.35
CA ILE A 278 15.36 -25.88 -18.71
C ILE A 278 14.36 -27.01 -18.85
N VAL A 279 13.29 -26.76 -19.61
CA VAL A 279 12.17 -27.68 -19.79
C VAL A 279 12.18 -28.19 -21.21
N ILE A 280 12.35 -29.50 -21.39
CA ILE A 280 12.19 -30.14 -22.69
C ILE A 280 10.71 -30.42 -22.88
N LYS A 281 10.14 -29.75 -23.89
CA LYS A 281 8.73 -29.86 -24.24
C LYS A 281 8.55 -30.61 -25.54
N GLN A 282 7.49 -31.39 -25.59
CA GLN A 282 6.98 -31.98 -26.80
C GLN A 282 5.87 -31.09 -27.34
N GLN A 283 6.06 -30.54 -28.54
CA GLN A 283 5.01 -29.77 -29.20
C GLN A 283 3.89 -30.74 -29.59
N GLU A 284 2.71 -30.52 -29.01
CA GLU A 284 1.50 -31.18 -29.49
C GLU A 284 0.91 -30.38 -30.64
N VAL A 285 0.39 -31.09 -31.64
CA VAL A 285 -0.42 -30.45 -32.67
C VAL A 285 -1.69 -29.97 -31.98
N VAL A 286 -1.81 -28.64 -31.86
CA VAL A 286 -2.78 -27.88 -31.06
C VAL A 286 -4.26 -28.26 -31.29
N GLY A 287 -4.58 -29.06 -32.32
CA GLY A 287 -5.93 -29.45 -32.69
C GLY A 287 -6.70 -30.28 -31.65
N GLU A 288 -6.04 -31.14 -30.87
CA GLU A 288 -6.75 -32.08 -29.98
C GLU A 288 -6.89 -31.59 -28.53
N ALA A 289 -5.89 -30.89 -27.98
CA ALA A 289 -5.91 -30.45 -26.59
C ALA A 289 -6.80 -29.20 -26.36
N VAL A 290 -6.81 -28.26 -27.32
CA VAL A 290 -7.59 -27.02 -27.20
C VAL A 290 -9.09 -27.29 -27.32
N SER A 291 -9.50 -28.29 -28.10
CA SER A 291 -10.91 -28.64 -28.28
C SER A 291 -11.54 -29.29 -27.04
N GLN A 292 -10.74 -29.93 -26.18
CA GLN A 292 -11.25 -30.61 -24.98
C GLN A 292 -11.17 -29.75 -23.71
N LEU A 293 -10.16 -28.89 -23.55
CA LEU A 293 -9.95 -28.15 -22.29
C LEU A 293 -10.70 -26.81 -22.23
N ALA A 294 -10.84 -26.10 -23.36
CA ALA A 294 -11.41 -24.76 -23.39
C ALA A 294 -12.86 -24.65 -22.85
N PRO A 295 -13.78 -25.61 -23.13
CA PRO A 295 -15.15 -25.52 -22.63
C PRO A 295 -15.26 -25.73 -21.11
N ALA A 296 -14.45 -26.63 -20.54
CA ALA A 296 -14.54 -27.02 -19.14
C ALA A 296 -13.95 -25.95 -18.20
N THR A 297 -12.81 -25.37 -18.56
CA THR A 297 -12.18 -24.32 -17.74
C THR A 297 -13.00 -23.03 -17.76
N GLY A 298 -13.59 -22.67 -18.91
CA GLY A 298 -14.47 -21.51 -19.03
C GLY A 298 -15.74 -21.63 -18.19
N ALA A 299 -16.34 -22.83 -18.10
CA ALA A 299 -17.53 -23.08 -17.29
C ALA A 299 -17.24 -22.96 -15.77
N ILE A 300 -16.11 -23.48 -15.30
CA ILE A 300 -15.74 -23.47 -13.87
C ILE A 300 -15.35 -22.05 -13.43
N ALA A 301 -14.55 -21.34 -14.22
CA ALA A 301 -14.17 -19.96 -13.94
C ALA A 301 -15.40 -19.02 -13.99
N GLY A 302 -16.33 -19.26 -14.93
CA GLY A 302 -17.59 -18.54 -15.02
C GLY A 302 -18.49 -18.72 -13.79
N ALA A 303 -18.62 -19.96 -13.30
CA ALA A 303 -19.40 -20.27 -12.12
C ALA A 303 -18.83 -19.65 -10.83
N LEU A 304 -17.50 -19.70 -10.65
CA LEU A 304 -16.83 -19.12 -9.48
C LEU A 304 -16.80 -17.59 -9.52
N GLY A 305 -16.57 -16.99 -10.69
CA GLY A 305 -16.60 -15.55 -10.87
C GLY A 305 -17.99 -14.94 -10.62
N GLY A 306 -19.05 -15.65 -11.01
CA GLY A 306 -20.44 -15.23 -10.76
C GLY A 306 -20.88 -15.29 -9.30
N LEU A 307 -20.26 -16.16 -8.49
CA LEU A 307 -20.55 -16.29 -7.05
C LEU A 307 -19.83 -15.25 -6.19
N LEU A 308 -18.67 -14.76 -6.64
CA LEU A 308 -17.79 -13.89 -5.85
C LEU A 308 -17.85 -12.42 -6.24
N THR A 309 -18.51 -12.08 -7.35
CA THR A 309 -18.65 -10.69 -7.80
C THR A 309 -20.10 -10.21 -7.65
N PRO A 310 -20.33 -8.99 -7.12
CA PRO A 310 -21.67 -8.42 -6.99
C PRO A 310 -22.33 -8.08 -8.34
N LEU A 311 -21.61 -8.30 -9.46
CA LEU A 311 -22.04 -8.00 -10.83
C LEU A 311 -22.78 -9.16 -11.52
N GLY A 312 -22.95 -10.30 -10.84
CA GLY A 312 -23.75 -11.42 -11.31
C GLY A 312 -23.06 -12.36 -12.32
N PRO A 313 -23.72 -13.48 -12.67
CA PRO A 313 -23.12 -14.60 -13.40
C PRO A 313 -22.70 -14.28 -14.84
N ALA A 314 -23.29 -13.25 -15.47
CA ALA A 314 -22.98 -12.87 -16.85
C ALA A 314 -21.56 -12.30 -17.01
N VAL A 315 -21.09 -11.50 -16.04
CA VAL A 315 -19.73 -10.93 -16.06
C VAL A 315 -18.69 -12.00 -15.72
N GLY A 316 -19.04 -12.94 -14.83
CA GLY A 316 -18.23 -14.12 -14.52
C GLY A 316 -17.97 -14.99 -15.76
N ALA A 317 -19.01 -15.26 -16.56
CA ALA A 317 -18.89 -16.05 -17.78
C ALA A 317 -17.97 -15.40 -18.83
N GLY A 318 -18.01 -14.07 -18.98
CA GLY A 318 -17.14 -13.35 -19.91
C GLY A 318 -15.66 -13.43 -19.54
N LEU A 319 -15.33 -13.34 -18.25
CA LEU A 319 -13.95 -13.48 -17.75
C LEU A 319 -13.44 -14.93 -17.83
N GLY A 320 -14.33 -15.92 -17.71
CA GLY A 320 -13.98 -17.34 -17.85
C GLY A 320 -13.50 -17.74 -19.25
N ILE A 321 -14.02 -17.10 -20.30
CA ILE A 321 -13.63 -17.42 -21.69
C ILE A 321 -12.24 -16.86 -22.01
N VAL A 322 -11.90 -15.67 -21.51
CA VAL A 322 -10.59 -15.03 -21.75
C VAL A 322 -9.47 -15.79 -21.03
N THR A 323 -9.74 -16.30 -19.82
CA THR A 323 -8.77 -17.05 -19.01
C THR A 323 -8.43 -18.43 -19.58
N GLY A 324 -9.39 -19.10 -20.23
CA GLY A 324 -9.16 -20.39 -20.88
C GLY A 324 -8.21 -20.33 -22.08
N ILE A 325 -8.18 -19.20 -22.81
CA ILE A 325 -7.35 -19.03 -24.01
C ILE A 325 -5.89 -18.72 -23.64
N GLY A 326 -5.64 -17.99 -22.55
CA GLY A 326 -4.28 -17.67 -22.08
C GLY A 326 -3.46 -18.91 -21.67
N ALA A 327 -4.11 -19.90 -21.03
CA ALA A 327 -3.45 -21.15 -20.64
C ALA A 327 -3.05 -22.04 -21.84
N ALA A 328 -3.71 -21.88 -22.99
CA ALA A 328 -3.46 -22.66 -24.20
C ALA A 328 -2.19 -22.21 -24.96
N ASN A 329 -1.59 -21.07 -24.63
CA ASN A 329 -0.36 -20.63 -25.33
C ASN A 329 0.94 -21.23 -24.75
N SER A 330 0.87 -22.07 -23.71
CA SER A 330 2.04 -22.81 -23.18
C SER A 330 2.13 -24.28 -23.66
N LEU A 331 1.28 -24.66 -24.62
CA LEU A 331 1.00 -26.05 -25.02
C LEU A 331 2.21 -26.79 -25.61
N GLY A 332 2.93 -27.44 -24.72
CA GLY A 332 3.73 -28.61 -25.02
C GLY A 332 3.79 -29.46 -23.75
N ILE A 333 3.62 -30.77 -23.88
CA ILE A 333 3.75 -31.69 -22.76
C ILE A 333 5.19 -31.61 -22.27
N GLU A 334 5.36 -31.38 -20.97
CA GLU A 334 6.66 -31.45 -20.32
C GLU A 334 7.15 -32.90 -20.35
N VAL A 335 8.24 -33.13 -21.07
CA VAL A 335 8.86 -34.45 -21.23
C VAL A 335 9.85 -34.68 -20.10
N ALA A 336 10.69 -33.68 -19.86
CA ALA A 336 11.75 -33.72 -18.87
C ALA A 336 12.16 -32.29 -18.51
N ARG A 337 12.66 -32.10 -17.29
CA ARG A 337 13.01 -30.79 -16.75
C ARG A 337 14.27 -30.82 -15.91
N LEU A 338 15.02 -29.72 -15.98
CA LEU A 338 16.13 -29.40 -15.11
C LEU A 338 15.86 -28.05 -14.44
N ASP A 339 15.90 -28.03 -13.11
CA ASP A 339 15.88 -26.79 -12.33
C ASP A 339 17.21 -26.63 -11.61
N LEU A 340 17.86 -25.49 -11.84
CA LEU A 340 19.09 -25.11 -11.16
C LEU A 340 18.82 -23.90 -10.27
N SER A 341 19.14 -24.05 -8.99
CA SER A 341 19.18 -22.92 -8.05
C SER A 341 20.33 -21.97 -8.41
N SER A 342 20.23 -20.71 -7.98
CA SER A 342 21.31 -19.73 -8.10
C SER A 342 22.68 -20.23 -7.64
N SER A 343 22.71 -21.01 -6.54
CA SER A 343 23.96 -21.63 -6.06
C SER A 343 24.56 -22.65 -7.04
N GLN A 344 23.73 -23.42 -7.75
CA GLN A 344 24.18 -24.37 -8.77
C GLN A 344 24.64 -23.64 -10.03
N ILE A 345 23.92 -22.59 -10.44
CA ILE A 345 24.32 -21.72 -11.56
C ILE A 345 25.74 -21.17 -11.32
N ASN A 346 26.00 -20.61 -10.14
CA ASN A 346 27.33 -20.07 -9.81
C ASN A 346 28.43 -21.16 -9.78
N ARG A 347 28.11 -22.38 -9.35
CA ARG A 347 29.06 -23.52 -9.42
C ARG A 347 29.39 -23.89 -10.87
N PHE A 348 28.38 -23.97 -11.73
CA PHE A 348 28.56 -24.31 -13.14
C PHE A 348 29.29 -23.21 -13.92
N ARG A 349 29.02 -21.93 -13.62
CA ARG A 349 29.78 -20.78 -14.14
C ARG A 349 31.27 -20.88 -13.77
N GLY A 350 31.58 -21.13 -12.50
CA GLY A 350 32.96 -21.29 -12.03
C GLY A 350 33.71 -22.48 -12.67
N ALA A 351 33.01 -23.59 -12.92
CA ALA A 351 33.58 -24.74 -13.61
C ALA A 351 33.96 -24.42 -15.06
N SER A 352 33.10 -23.67 -15.78
CA SER A 352 33.34 -23.27 -17.16
C SER A 352 34.58 -22.38 -17.30
N LEU A 353 34.78 -21.44 -16.38
CA LEU A 353 35.97 -20.56 -16.37
C LEU A 353 37.28 -21.32 -16.22
N THR A 354 37.27 -22.41 -15.44
CA THR A 354 38.46 -23.22 -15.18
C THR A 354 38.85 -24.06 -16.40
N GLN A 355 37.86 -24.63 -17.10
CA GLN A 355 38.09 -25.42 -18.32
C GLN A 355 38.43 -24.55 -19.53
N GLY A 356 37.80 -23.39 -19.68
CA GLY A 356 38.02 -22.48 -20.81
C GLY A 356 39.44 -21.92 -20.87
N ARG A 357 40.04 -21.55 -19.73
CA ARG A 357 41.38 -20.95 -19.70
C ARG A 357 42.50 -21.89 -20.16
N ALA A 358 42.32 -23.20 -20.04
CA ALA A 358 43.31 -24.17 -20.50
C ALA A 358 43.35 -24.31 -22.03
N ASN A 359 42.22 -24.08 -22.72
CA ASN A 359 42.06 -24.38 -24.14
C ASN A 359 41.82 -23.14 -25.04
N LEU A 360 41.55 -21.95 -24.47
CA LEU A 360 41.19 -20.74 -25.23
C LEU A 360 42.36 -19.82 -25.60
N ARG A 361 43.59 -20.33 -25.70
CA ARG A 361 44.66 -19.63 -26.44
C ARG A 361 44.52 -19.85 -27.97
N ALA A 362 43.27 -19.89 -28.44
CA ALA A 362 42.90 -20.19 -29.82
C ALA A 362 42.54 -18.88 -30.55
N THR A 363 43.16 -18.73 -31.71
CA THR A 363 43.03 -17.64 -32.67
C THR A 363 41.58 -17.36 -33.08
N ALA A 364 41.28 -16.09 -33.40
CA ALA A 364 39.96 -15.44 -33.58
C ALA A 364 38.99 -16.03 -34.65
N THR A 365 39.20 -17.26 -35.10
CA THR A 365 38.35 -17.98 -36.06
C THR A 365 37.98 -19.38 -35.57
N SER A 366 38.24 -19.72 -34.30
CA SER A 366 37.95 -21.07 -33.81
C SER A 366 36.43 -21.30 -33.74
N ALA A 367 35.93 -22.13 -34.67
CA ALA A 367 34.61 -22.73 -34.58
C ALA A 367 34.38 -23.25 -33.16
N GLN A 368 33.32 -22.80 -32.50
CA GLN A 368 32.95 -23.24 -31.15
C GLN A 368 32.96 -24.77 -31.10
N SER A 369 33.82 -25.34 -30.25
CA SER A 369 33.96 -26.78 -30.12
C SER A 369 32.83 -27.34 -29.26
N TRP A 370 31.89 -28.05 -29.89
CA TRP A 370 30.83 -28.80 -29.21
C TRP A 370 31.38 -30.16 -28.76
N SER A 371 32.26 -30.15 -27.74
CA SER A 371 32.93 -31.34 -27.20
C SER A 371 32.45 -31.70 -25.80
N ARG A 372 32.61 -32.98 -25.41
CA ARG A 372 32.26 -33.47 -24.06
C ARG A 372 33.06 -32.81 -22.94
N GLU A 373 34.21 -32.22 -23.26
CA GLU A 373 35.09 -31.58 -22.27
C GLU A 373 34.56 -30.21 -21.83
N VAL A 374 33.77 -29.56 -22.69
CA VAL A 374 33.26 -28.19 -22.50
C VAL A 374 31.84 -28.17 -21.94
N PHE A 375 31.09 -29.27 -22.14
CA PHE A 375 29.71 -29.40 -21.72
C PHE A 375 29.57 -30.31 -20.51
N MET A 376 28.70 -29.91 -19.58
CA MET A 376 28.40 -30.66 -18.38
C MET A 376 27.15 -31.50 -18.61
N GLN A 377 27.21 -32.77 -18.24
CA GLN A 377 26.07 -33.68 -18.27
C GLN A 377 25.36 -33.63 -16.92
N VAL A 378 24.05 -33.36 -16.94
CA VAL A 378 23.20 -33.39 -15.75
C VAL A 378 21.95 -34.19 -16.03
N ASP A 379 21.50 -34.95 -15.02
CA ASP A 379 20.30 -35.76 -15.14
C ASP A 379 19.02 -34.90 -15.13
N LEU A 380 18.06 -35.30 -15.95
CA LEU A 380 16.75 -34.68 -16.06
C LEU A 380 15.72 -35.44 -15.23
N VAL A 381 14.69 -34.73 -14.76
CA VAL A 381 13.53 -35.32 -14.08
C VAL A 381 12.35 -35.38 -15.06
N PRO A 382 11.63 -36.51 -15.22
CA PRO A 382 11.79 -37.78 -14.48
C PRO A 382 12.92 -38.69 -15.02
N GLN A 383 13.34 -38.53 -16.27
CA GLN A 383 14.36 -39.37 -16.90
C GLN A 383 15.12 -38.61 -18.00
N GLY A 384 16.39 -38.97 -18.18
CA GLY A 384 17.25 -38.51 -19.27
C GLY A 384 18.46 -37.75 -18.74
N SER A 385 19.32 -37.29 -19.66
CA SER A 385 20.44 -36.42 -19.33
C SER A 385 20.56 -35.30 -20.36
N LEU A 386 20.95 -34.12 -19.90
CA LEU A 386 21.15 -32.93 -20.72
C LEU A 386 22.61 -32.50 -20.64
N TRP A 387 23.19 -32.23 -21.80
CA TRP A 387 24.50 -31.62 -21.94
C TRP A 387 24.35 -30.12 -22.16
N PHE A 388 24.76 -29.32 -21.18
CA PHE A 388 24.69 -27.85 -21.26
C PHE A 388 25.95 -27.18 -20.70
N ARG A 389 26.11 -25.89 -21.02
CA ARG A 389 27.16 -25.01 -20.52
C ARG A 389 26.55 -23.66 -20.12
N ILE A 390 27.06 -23.07 -19.05
CA ILE A 390 26.75 -21.69 -18.64
C ILE A 390 28.06 -20.91 -18.64
N THR A 391 28.12 -19.82 -19.38
CA THR A 391 29.31 -18.96 -19.50
C THR A 391 28.91 -17.49 -19.37
N ASP A 392 29.79 -16.67 -18.84
CA ASP A 392 29.57 -15.22 -18.76
C ASP A 392 29.77 -14.60 -20.13
N LEU A 393 28.85 -13.72 -20.55
CA LEU A 393 29.05 -12.88 -21.71
C LEU A 393 29.97 -11.74 -21.32
N ASP A 394 31.10 -11.65 -22.01
CA ASP A 394 32.00 -10.51 -21.87
C ASP A 394 31.32 -9.30 -22.54
N PRO A 395 31.01 -8.21 -21.81
CA PRO A 395 30.33 -7.05 -22.39
C PRO A 395 31.11 -6.44 -23.56
N ASP A 396 32.42 -6.67 -23.62
CA ASP A 396 33.29 -6.18 -24.69
C ASP A 396 33.25 -7.05 -25.97
N GLN A 397 32.60 -8.22 -25.93
CA GLN A 397 32.47 -9.14 -27.08
C GLN A 397 31.16 -8.98 -27.86
N GLU A 398 30.29 -8.04 -27.50
CA GLU A 398 29.12 -7.70 -28.31
C GLU A 398 29.57 -6.95 -29.59
N VAL A 399 29.69 -7.71 -30.69
CA VAL A 399 29.98 -7.21 -32.05
C VAL A 399 28.72 -6.73 -32.76
#